data_AF-A0A929XCU0-F1
#
_entry.id   AF-A0A929XCU0-F1
#
_cell.length_a   1.000
_cell.length_b   1.000
_cell.length_c   1.000
_cell.angle_alpha   90.00
_cell.angle_beta   90.00
_cell.angle_gamma   90.00
#
_symmetry.space_group_name_H-M   'P 1'
#
loop_
_entity.id
_entity.type
_entity.pdbx_description
1 polymer ?
#
loop_
_entity_poly.entity_id
_entity_poly.type
_entity_poly.pdbx_seq_one_letter_code
_entity_poly.pdbx_strand_id
1 'polypeptide(L)'
;CGRCDEVCPTGGVRLSQGFELAVKFDKSALIQRGELEMQKCKCCGKPYTPVRLINYTFSKLSTANLLPGRLEEAKDYLYICPECKKAQAVERITKDVEEGIK
;
A
#
# COMPACT_ATOMS: atom_id res chain seq x y z
N CYS A 1 5.94 27.07 4.44
CA CYS A 1 6.41 27.04 5.85
C CYS A 1 7.26 25.81 6.18
N GLY A 2 7.30 24.74 5.35
CA GLY A 2 8.16 23.57 5.62
C GLY A 2 7.63 22.57 6.63
N ARG A 3 6.51 22.89 7.29
CA ARG A 3 5.93 22.04 8.33
C ARG A 3 5.66 20.61 7.88
N CYS A 4 5.26 20.39 6.64
CA CYS A 4 4.98 19.06 6.10
C CYS A 4 6.22 18.15 6.09
N ASP A 5 7.42 18.69 5.85
CA ASP A 5 8.69 17.94 5.92
C ASP A 5 9.00 17.60 7.38
N GLU A 6 9.00 18.60 8.26
CA GLU A 6 9.32 18.46 9.68
C GLU A 6 8.45 17.44 10.42
N VAL A 7 7.15 17.39 10.12
CA VAL A 7 6.20 16.53 10.85
C VAL A 7 5.95 15.19 10.15
N CYS A 8 6.56 14.91 9.01
CA CYS A 8 6.25 13.71 8.25
C CYS A 8 6.72 12.45 9.01
N PRO A 9 5.81 11.59 9.48
CA PRO A 9 6.20 10.41 10.27
C PRO A 9 6.91 9.34 9.44
N THR A 10 6.80 9.42 8.11
CA THR A 10 7.38 8.45 7.18
C THR A 10 8.57 9.01 6.41
N GLY A 11 8.89 10.30 6.54
CA GLY A 11 9.86 10.97 5.66
C GLY A 11 9.46 10.95 4.19
N GLY A 12 8.17 10.81 3.88
CA GLY A 12 7.65 10.69 2.51
C GLY A 12 7.61 12.01 1.74
N VAL A 13 7.79 13.14 2.42
CA VAL A 13 7.90 14.47 1.82
C VAL A 13 9.16 15.14 2.33
N ARG A 14 9.85 15.88 1.45
CA ARG A 14 11.07 16.62 1.78
C ARG A 14 11.07 17.94 1.04
N LEU A 15 11.54 19.00 1.69
CA LEU A 15 11.71 20.29 1.05
C LEU A 15 12.86 20.23 0.03
N SER A 16 12.58 20.65 -1.19
CA SER A 16 13.61 20.80 -2.21
C SER A 16 14.53 21.98 -1.86
N GLN A 17 15.81 21.87 -2.19
CA GLN A 17 16.75 23.00 -2.11
C GLN A 17 16.71 23.90 -3.37
N GLY A 18 15.87 23.57 -4.35
CA GLY A 18 15.68 24.39 -5.54
C GLY A 18 15.00 25.72 -5.21
N PHE A 19 15.64 26.82 -5.58
CA PHE A 19 15.10 28.18 -5.51
C PHE A 19 14.58 28.61 -6.89
N GLU A 20 13.65 29.57 -6.96
CA GLU A 20 13.10 30.11 -8.22
C GLU A 20 12.49 29.09 -9.20
N LEU A 21 11.76 28.08 -8.70
CA LEU A 21 11.01 27.12 -9.54
C LEU A 21 9.84 27.74 -10.32
N ALA A 22 9.73 29.08 -10.36
CA ALA A 22 8.72 29.80 -11.12
C ALA A 22 9.05 29.74 -12.61
N VAL A 23 8.20 29.05 -13.36
CA VAL A 23 8.41 28.83 -14.79
C VAL A 23 7.78 29.97 -15.59
N LYS A 24 8.60 30.83 -16.21
CA LYS A 24 8.15 32.04 -16.93
C LYS A 24 7.73 31.80 -18.38
N PHE A 25 8.32 30.83 -19.07
CA PHE A 25 8.17 30.69 -20.53
C PHE A 25 7.71 29.30 -20.97
N ASP A 26 8.30 28.23 -20.45
CA ASP A 26 7.98 26.86 -20.86
C ASP A 26 7.26 26.06 -19.76
N LYS A 27 5.93 26.11 -19.77
CA LYS A 27 5.08 25.40 -18.78
C LYS A 27 5.30 23.89 -18.74
N SER A 28 5.89 23.28 -19.78
CA SER A 28 6.18 21.84 -19.77
C SER A 28 7.19 21.46 -18.69
N ALA A 29 8.06 22.39 -18.27
CA ALA A 29 9.01 22.21 -17.17
C ALA A 29 8.33 22.02 -15.78
N LEU A 30 7.03 22.33 -15.66
CA LEU A 30 6.25 22.03 -14.44
C LEU A 30 5.78 20.57 -14.39
N ILE A 31 5.88 19.81 -15.49
CA ILE A 31 5.37 18.46 -15.57
C ILE A 31 6.38 17.50 -14.93
N GLN A 32 5.99 16.92 -13.80
CA GLN A 32 6.69 15.78 -13.21
C GLN A 32 5.94 14.49 -13.52
N ARG A 33 6.68 13.47 -13.96
CA ARG A 33 6.14 12.12 -14.19
C ARG A 33 6.63 11.19 -13.09
N GLY A 34 5.70 10.51 -12.44
CA GLY A 34 5.98 9.46 -11.47
C GLY A 34 5.39 8.15 -11.97
N GLU A 35 6.24 7.15 -12.15
CA GLU A 35 5.83 5.79 -12.50
C GLU A 35 6.00 4.89 -11.29
N LEU A 36 5.03 3.99 -11.07
CA LEU A 36 5.05 3.05 -9.96
C LEU A 36 4.78 1.65 -10.49
N GLU A 37 5.64 0.70 -10.12
CA GLU A 37 5.42 -0.71 -10.40
C GLU A 37 4.21 -1.21 -9.60
N MET A 38 3.25 -1.81 -10.29
CA MET A 38 1.99 -2.28 -9.71
C MET A 38 2.03 -3.77 -9.39
N GLN A 39 1.76 -4.11 -8.13
CA GLN A 39 1.54 -5.48 -7.69
C GLN A 39 0.20 -6.01 -8.22
N LYS A 40 0.24 -7.22 -8.79
CA LYS A 40 -0.93 -7.99 -9.19
C LYS A 40 -1.43 -8.85 -8.05
N CYS A 41 -2.75 -8.96 -7.93
CA CYS A 41 -3.39 -9.85 -6.96
C CYS A 41 -3.06 -11.31 -7.27
N LYS A 42 -2.67 -12.09 -6.26
CA LYS A 42 -2.41 -13.53 -6.45
C LYS A 42 -3.67 -14.36 -6.78
N CYS A 43 -4.86 -13.85 -6.47
CA CYS A 43 -6.13 -14.54 -6.75
C CYS A 43 -6.68 -14.24 -8.14
N CYS A 44 -6.77 -12.95 -8.51
CA CYS A 44 -7.44 -12.53 -9.75
C CYS A 44 -6.52 -11.93 -10.81
N GLY A 45 -5.22 -11.78 -10.53
CA GLY A 45 -4.23 -11.23 -11.46
C GLY A 45 -4.31 -9.73 -11.73
N LYS A 46 -5.35 -9.04 -11.24
CA LYS A 46 -5.54 -7.60 -11.46
C LYS A 46 -4.55 -6.76 -10.65
N PRO A 47 -3.98 -5.68 -11.20
CA PRO A 47 -3.16 -4.73 -10.44
C PRO A 47 -4.02 -4.00 -9.40
N TYR A 48 -3.51 -3.81 -8.18
CA TYR A 48 -4.30 -3.16 -7.11
C TYR A 48 -3.50 -2.22 -6.18
N THR A 49 -2.17 -2.35 -6.12
CA THR A 49 -1.35 -1.46 -5.28
C THR A 49 0.10 -1.43 -5.75
N PRO A 50 0.89 -0.37 -5.48
CA PRO A 50 2.31 -0.36 -5.81
C PRO A 50 3.11 -1.40 -5.03
N VAL A 51 4.10 -2.02 -5.68
CA VAL A 51 5.02 -2.99 -5.05
C VAL A 51 5.72 -2.38 -3.83
N ARG A 52 6.13 -1.10 -3.92
CA ARG A 52 6.77 -0.39 -2.79
C ARG A 52 5.90 -0.36 -1.53
N LEU A 53 4.57 -0.31 -1.68
CA LEU A 53 3.68 -0.25 -0.53
C LEU A 53 3.59 -1.61 0.15
N ILE A 54 3.55 -2.71 -0.61
CA ILE A 54 3.62 -4.08 -0.08
C ILE A 54 4.89 -4.27 0.75
N ASN A 55 6.04 -3.87 0.19
CA ASN A 55 7.33 -3.99 0.86
C ASN A 55 7.38 -3.13 2.14
N TYR A 56 6.88 -1.90 2.07
CA TYR A 56 6.81 -1.02 3.23
C TYR A 56 5.93 -1.59 4.35
N THR A 57 4.73 -2.08 4.01
CA THR A 57 3.84 -2.69 5.00
C THR A 57 4.44 -3.95 5.60
N PHE A 58 5.07 -4.82 4.80
CA PHE A 58 5.75 -6.01 5.31
C PHE A 58 6.87 -5.65 6.28
N SER A 59 7.71 -4.66 5.94
CA SER A 59 8.79 -4.16 6.82
C SER A 59 8.25 -3.60 8.15
N LYS A 60 7.10 -2.92 8.13
CA LYS A 60 6.46 -2.46 9.37
C LYS A 60 5.94 -3.61 10.22
N LEU A 61 5.33 -4.61 9.59
CA LEU A 61 4.82 -5.80 10.28
C LEU A 61 5.94 -6.67 10.85
N SER A 62 7.09 -6.79 10.18
CA SER A 62 8.23 -7.56 10.69
C SER A 62 8.85 -6.97 11.95
N THR A 63 8.67 -5.65 12.16
CA THR A 63 9.11 -4.96 13.38
C THR A 63 8.01 -4.87 14.45
N ALA A 64 6.80 -5.34 14.16
CA ALA A 64 5.69 -5.31 15.09
C ALA A 64 5.74 -6.51 16.05
N ASN A 65 5.21 -6.34 17.25
CA ASN A 65 5.13 -7.41 18.25
C ASN A 65 3.96 -8.36 17.94
N LEU A 66 4.14 -9.20 16.92
CA LEU A 66 3.13 -10.15 16.44
C LEU A 66 3.24 -11.49 17.16
N LEU A 67 2.11 -12.19 17.25
CA LEU A 67 2.11 -13.60 17.67
C LEU A 67 2.87 -14.47 16.65
N PRO A 68 3.45 -15.61 17.07
CA PRO A 68 4.13 -16.52 16.16
C PRO A 68 3.25 -16.93 14.97
N GLY A 69 3.82 -16.96 13.76
CA GLY A 69 3.14 -17.34 12.52
C GLY A 69 2.29 -16.23 11.86
N ARG A 70 1.99 -15.13 12.57
CA ARG A 70 1.17 -14.04 12.02
C ARG A 70 1.87 -13.22 10.94
N LEU A 71 3.20 -13.19 10.94
CA LEU A 71 3.97 -12.47 9.92
C LEU A 71 3.87 -13.16 8.55
N GLU A 72 3.93 -14.50 8.55
CA GLU A 72 3.80 -15.34 7.37
C GLU A 72 2.38 -15.25 6.79
N GLU A 73 1.35 -15.34 7.62
CA GLU A 73 -0.04 -15.11 7.20
C GLU A 73 -0.22 -13.72 6.61
N ALA A 74 0.36 -12.69 7.24
CA ALA A 74 0.27 -11.33 6.76
C ALA A 74 0.99 -11.16 5.41
N LYS A 75 2.13 -11.82 5.21
CA LYS A 75 2.85 -11.84 3.92
C LYS A 75 1.91 -12.30 2.83
N ASP A 76 1.22 -13.42 3.02
CA ASP A 76 0.28 -13.95 2.05
C ASP A 76 -0.93 -13.06 1.83
N TYR A 77 -1.46 -12.47 2.91
CA TYR A 77 -2.60 -11.57 2.86
C TYR A 77 -2.29 -10.26 2.13
N LEU A 78 -1.05 -9.77 2.20
CA LEU A 78 -0.64 -8.54 1.53
C LEU A 78 -0.78 -8.64 0.01
N TYR A 79 -0.55 -9.82 -0.59
CA TYR A 79 -0.63 -10.07 -2.04
C TYR A 79 -2.05 -10.26 -2.60
N ILE A 80 -3.10 -10.07 -1.78
CA ILE A 80 -4.51 -10.21 -2.19
C ILE A 80 -5.15 -8.82 -2.25
N CYS A 81 -5.87 -8.52 -3.34
CA CYS A 81 -6.57 -7.25 -3.50
C CYS A 81 -7.81 -7.14 -2.56
N PRO A 82 -8.30 -5.92 -2.31
CA PRO A 82 -9.45 -5.70 -1.43
C PRO A 82 -10.72 -6.46 -1.85
N GLU A 83 -10.97 -6.59 -3.15
CA GLU A 83 -12.16 -7.28 -3.66
C GLU A 83 -12.11 -8.78 -3.40
N CYS A 84 -10.97 -9.43 -3.66
CA CYS A 84 -10.80 -10.85 -3.33
C CYS A 84 -10.82 -11.09 -1.81
N LYS A 85 -10.32 -10.15 -1.00
CA LYS A 85 -10.43 -10.21 0.47
C LYS A 85 -11.87 -10.18 0.94
N LYS A 86 -12.69 -9.28 0.38
CA LYS A 86 -14.12 -9.20 0.68
C LYS A 86 -14.84 -10.49 0.29
N ALA A 87 -14.59 -11.00 -0.91
CA ALA A 87 -15.20 -12.25 -1.38
C ALA A 87 -14.86 -13.44 -0.45
N GLN A 88 -13.58 -13.60 -0.08
CA GLN A 88 -13.15 -14.64 0.86
C GLN A 88 -13.76 -14.46 2.25
N ALA A 89 -13.92 -13.23 2.73
CA ALA A 89 -14.57 -12.96 4.01
C ALA A 89 -16.05 -13.37 3.98
N VAL A 90 -16.79 -13.03 2.92
CA VAL A 90 -18.19 -13.44 2.73
C VAL A 90 -18.30 -14.96 2.70
N GLU A 91 -17.46 -15.64 1.90
CA GLU A 91 -17.46 -17.10 1.80
C GLU A 91 -17.22 -17.81 3.14
N ARG A 92 -16.31 -17.28 3.98
CA ARG A 92 -16.07 -17.82 5.32
C ARG A 92 -17.30 -17.69 6.20
N ILE A 93 -17.87 -16.49 6.26
CA ILE A 93 -19.06 -16.21 7.09
C ILE A 93 -20.24 -17.09 6.67
N THR A 94 -20.50 -17.24 5.37
CA THR A 94 -21.63 -18.06 4.90
C THR A 94 -21.43 -19.54 5.22
N LYS A 95 -20.19 -20.06 5.11
CA LYS A 95 -19.89 -21.46 5.48
C LYS A 95 -20.05 -21.71 6.97
N ASP A 96 -19.57 -20.79 7.81
CA ASP A 96 -19.70 -20.90 9.26
C ASP A 96 -21.18 -20.92 9.69
N VAL A 97 -22.03 -20.14 9.00
CA VAL A 97 -23.49 -20.15 9.20
C VAL A 97 -24.11 -21.49 8.76
N GLU A 98 -23.71 -22.03 7.61
CA GLU A 98 -24.21 -23.32 7.11
C GLU A 98 -23.82 -24.49 8.01
N GLU A 99 -22.61 -24.47 8.58
CA GLU A 99 -22.13 -25.49 9.53
C GLU A 99 -22.79 -25.40 10.90
N GLY A 100 -23.12 -24.19 11.39
CA GLY A 100 -23.82 -23.99 12.65
C GLY A 100 -25.34 -24.28 12.62
N ILE A 101 -25.93 -24.39 11.43
CA ILE A 101 -27.34 -24.78 11.23
C ILE A 101 -27.49 -26.32 11.17
N LYS A 102 -26.40 -27.06 10.92
CA LYS A 102 -26.38 -28.53 10.95
C LYS A 102 -26.19 -29.06 12.37
#